data_AF-A0AA35S725-F1
#
_entry.id   AF-A0AA35S725-F1
#
_cell.length_a   1.000
_cell.length_b   1.000
_cell.length_c   1.000
_cell.angle_alpha   90.00
_cell.angle_beta   90.00
_cell.angle_gamma   90.00
#
_symmetry.space_group_name_H-M   'P 1'
#
loop_
_entity.id
_entity.type
_entity.pdbx_description
1 polymer ?
#
loop_
_entity_poly.entity_id
_entity_poly.type
_entity_poly.pdbx_seq_one_letter_code
_entity_poly.pdbx_strand_id
1 'polypeptide(L)' 'VIHAAQVPVVQEAFSPSEERVQWASRLISAFNHHQHPGHGAFVYEGHMIDRPLLLQAQNILSLH' A
#
# COMPACT_ATOMS: atom_id res chain seq x y z
N VAL A 1 -7.64 -11.18 -20.78
CA VAL A 1 -8.68 -10.56 -21.64
C VAL A 1 -8.71 -11.26 -22.99
N ILE A 2 -9.87 -11.36 -23.65
CA ILE A 2 -10.01 -12.02 -24.97
C ILE A 2 -10.37 -11.03 -26.09
N HIS A 3 -10.60 -9.76 -25.75
CA HIS A 3 -10.88 -8.69 -26.70
C HIS A 3 -10.06 -7.44 -26.35
N ALA A 4 -9.48 -6.77 -27.35
CA ALA A 4 -8.58 -5.64 -27.15
C ALA A 4 -9.21 -4.48 -26.37
N ALA A 5 -10.50 -4.19 -26.61
CA ALA A 5 -11.22 -3.14 -25.88
C ALA A 5 -11.35 -3.38 -24.35
N GLN A 6 -11.14 -4.62 -23.88
CA GLN A 6 -11.17 -4.93 -22.45
C GLN A 6 -9.85 -4.62 -21.74
N VAL A 7 -8.74 -4.51 -22.49
CA VAL A 7 -7.40 -4.24 -21.95
C VAL A 7 -7.39 -2.99 -21.06
N PRO A 8 -7.83 -1.80 -21.51
CA PRO A 8 -7.76 -0.59 -20.69
C PRO A 8 -8.62 -0.68 -19.42
N VAL A 9 -9.84 -1.24 -19.53
CA VAL A 9 -10.75 -1.40 -18.38
C VAL A 9 -10.16 -2.32 -17.31
N VAL A 10 -9.55 -3.43 -17.72
CA VAL A 10 -8.89 -4.36 -16.79
C VAL A 10 -7.63 -3.73 -16.21
N GLN A 11 -6.81 -3.05 -17.02
CA GLN A 11 -5.63 -2.37 -16.51
C GLN A 11 -5.98 -1.32 -15.45
N GLU A 12 -7.00 -0.49 -15.70
CA GLU A 12 -7.49 0.49 -14.73
C GLU A 12 -8.00 -0.17 -13.45
N ALA A 13 -8.82 -1.23 -13.55
CA ALA A 13 -9.41 -1.90 -12.39
C ALA A 13 -8.36 -2.58 -11.47
N PHE A 14 -7.24 -3.04 -12.02
CA PHE A 14 -6.17 -3.69 -11.28
C PHE A 14 -4.99 -2.78 -10.96
N SER A 15 -4.98 -1.55 -11.48
CA SER A 15 -3.99 -0.54 -11.11
C SER A 15 -4.34 0.05 -9.74
N PRO A 16 -3.35 0.29 -8.87
CA PRO A 16 -3.61 1.00 -7.62
C PRO A 16 -4.08 2.43 -7.93
N SER A 17 -5.12 2.88 -7.21
CA SER A 17 -5.57 4.26 -7.29
C SER A 17 -4.53 5.19 -6.66
N GLU A 18 -4.47 6.45 -7.11
CA GLU A 18 -3.56 7.46 -6.55
C GLU A 18 -3.71 7.59 -5.03
N GLU A 19 -4.94 7.56 -4.52
CA GLU A 19 -5.23 7.57 -3.08
C GLU A 19 -4.55 6.40 -2.35
N ARG A 20 -4.61 5.19 -2.92
CA ARG A 20 -3.95 4.01 -2.34
C ARG A 20 -2.43 4.12 -2.38
N VAL A 21 -1.86 4.71 -3.42
CA VAL A 21 -0.42 4.96 -3.53
C VAL A 21 0.03 5.98 -2.47
N GLN A 22 -0.73 7.06 -2.30
CA GLN A 22 -0.46 8.08 -1.26
C GLN A 22 -0.57 7.50 0.15
N TRP A 23 -1.60 6.69 0.41
CA TRP A 23 -1.75 5.98 1.67
C TRP A 23 -0.56 5.06 1.96
N ALA A 24 -0.16 4.23 0.99
CA ALA A 24 0.95 3.30 1.13
C ALA A 24 2.28 4.04 1.43
N SER A 25 2.51 5.15 0.73
CA SER A 25 3.69 6.00 0.94
C SER A 25 3.72 6.60 2.35
N ARG A 26 2.59 7.12 2.84
CA ARG A 26 2.47 7.67 4.20
C ARG A 26 2.68 6.60 5.27
N LEU A 27 2.11 5.40 5.08
CA LEU A 27 2.26 4.30 6.03
C LEU A 27 3.72 3.85 6.16
N ILE A 28 4.44 3.69 5.05
CA ILE A 28 5.86 3.31 5.09
C ILE A 28 6.70 4.40 5.76
N SER A 29 6.43 5.68 5.47
CA SER A 29 7.11 6.79 6.13
C SER A 29 6.87 6.79 7.63
N ALA A 30 5.62 6.57 8.07
CA ALA A 30 5.27 6.46 9.48
C ALA A 30 5.98 5.26 10.13
N PHE A 31 5.99 4.10 9.47
CA PHE A 31 6.68 2.91 9.95
C PHE A 31 8.17 3.16 10.14
N ASN A 32 8.83 3.82 9.19
CA ASN A 32 10.25 4.16 9.30
C ASN A 32 10.53 5.16 10.44
N HIS A 33 9.61 6.09 10.71
CA HIS A 33 9.74 7.01 11.83
C HIS A 33 9.55 6.31 13.19
N HIS A 34 8.66 5.32 13.24
CA HIS A 34 8.33 4.57 14.46
C HIS A 34 9.10 3.26 14.64
N GLN A 35 10.07 2.95 13.78
CA GLN A 35 10.92 1.76 13.93
C GLN A 35 11.80 1.90 15.18
N HIS A 36 11.28 1.39 16.30
CA HIS A 36 12.05 1.13 17.50
C HIS A 36 12.45 -0.36 17.53
N PRO A 37 13.70 -0.68 17.88
CA PRO A 37 14.10 -2.07 18.08
C PRO A 37 13.15 -2.77 19.06
N GLY A 38 12.49 -3.84 18.61
CA GLY A 38 11.63 -4.68 19.45
C GLY A 38 10.13 -4.39 19.40
N HIS A 39 9.65 -3.38 18.65
CA HIS A 39 8.21 -3.10 18.50
C HIS A 39 7.76 -3.36 17.07
N GLY A 40 7.05 -4.48 16.85
CA GLY A 40 6.57 -4.92 15.54
C GLY A 40 5.23 -4.30 15.11
N ALA A 41 4.61 -3.50 15.97
CA ALA A 41 3.35 -2.81 15.71
C ALA A 41 3.30 -1.45 16.41
N PHE A 42 2.63 -0.48 15.81
CA PHE A 42 2.38 0.84 16.39
C PHE A 42 1.02 1.39 15.92
N VAL A 43 0.53 2.44 16.58
CA VAL A 43 -0.75 3.07 16.20
C VAL A 43 -0.49 4.27 15.29
N TYR A 44 -1.15 4.30 14.13
CA TYR A 44 -1.13 5.40 13.16
C TYR A 44 -2.55 5.72 12.71
N GLU A 45 -2.94 6.99 12.75
CA GLU A 45 -4.30 7.45 12.40
C GLU A 45 -5.42 6.68 13.13
N GLY A 46 -5.17 6.23 14.37
CA GLY A 46 -6.12 5.44 15.16
C GLY A 46 -6.19 3.96 14.78
N HIS A 47 -5.41 3.52 13.82
CA HIS A 47 -5.30 2.12 13.39
C HIS A 47 -4.00 1.49 13.87
N MET A 48 -4.06 0.21 14.24
CA MET A 48 -2.85 -0.57 14.52
C MET A 48 -2.19 -0.95 13.19
N ILE A 49 -0.96 -0.48 13.01
CA ILE A 49 -0.09 -0.85 11.90
C ILE A 49 0.81 -1.98 12.37
N ASP A 50 0.77 -3.08 11.64
CA ASP A 50 1.60 -4.25 11.86
C ASP A 50 2.43 -4.59 10.62
N ARG A 51 3.21 -5.66 10.70
CA ARG A 51 4.06 -6.11 9.60
C ARG A 51 3.26 -6.51 8.34
N PRO A 52 2.14 -7.23 8.40
CA PRO A 52 1.27 -7.47 7.24
C PRO A 52 0.84 -6.21 6.50
N LEU A 53 0.41 -5.17 7.24
CA LEU A 53 -0.05 -3.93 6.62
C LEU A 53 1.10 -3.17 5.93
N LEU A 54 2.31 -3.22 6.51
CA LEU A 54 3.51 -2.70 5.86
C LEU A 54 3.82 -3.43 4.53
N LEU A 55 3.75 -4.76 4.52
CA LEU A 55 3.99 -5.55 3.31
C LEU A 55 2.95 -5.22 2.22
N GLN A 56 1.69 -5.01 2.62
CA GLN A 56 0.65 -4.57 1.69
C GLN A 56 0.97 -3.21 1.07
N ALA A 57 1.38 -2.23 1.88
CA ALA A 57 1.79 -0.92 1.38
C ALA A 57 2.97 -1.00 0.41
N GLN A 58 3.98 -1.83 0.71
CA GLN A 58 5.12 -2.06 -0.18
C GLN A 58 4.69 -2.68 -1.52
N ASN A 59 3.78 -3.65 -1.48
CA ASN A 59 3.23 -4.27 -2.70
C ASN A 59 2.49 -3.24 -3.57
N ILE A 60 1.69 -2.37 -2.95
CA ILE A 60 0.99 -1.30 -3.68
C ILE A 60 1.98 -0.38 -4.40
N LEU A 61 3.06 0.04 -3.74
CA LEU A 61 4.07 0.89 -4.37
C LEU A 61 4.90 0.17 -5.43
N SER A 62 5.05 -1.16 -5.36
CA SER A 62 5.73 -1.93 -6.40
C SER A 62 4.91 -2.12 -7.68
N LEU A 63 3.59 -1.93 -7.58
CA LEU A 63 2.64 -2.04 -8.68
C LEU A 63 2.32 -0.69 -9.34
N HIS A 64 2.79 0.42 -8.74
CA HIS A 64 2.69 1.77 -9.29
C HIS A 64 3.87 2.04 -10.22
#